data_AF-A0A382TPS1-F1
#
_entry.id   AF-A0A382TPS1-F1
#
_cell.length_a   1.000
_cell.length_b   1.000
_cell.length_c   1.000
_cell.angle_alpha   90.00
_cell.angle_beta   90.00
_cell.angle_gamma   90.00
#
_symmetry.space_group_name_H-M   'P 1'
#
loop_
_entity.id
_entity.type
_entity.pdbx_description
1 polymer ?
#
loop_
_entity_poly.entity_id
_entity_poly.type
_entity_poly.pdbx_seq_one_letter_code
_entity_poly.pdbx_strand_id
1 'polypeptide(L)'
;MKISQKIITNLKSGGAGFFLSVPCKLLANMITILENDKDIYYSAIPREEEGMGICAGAYLGNKLPCIMMQNTGIGNSVNSIVSLLQLY
;
A
#
# COMPACT_ATOMS: atom_id res chain seq x y z
N MET A 1 14.00 -6.58 -9.91
CA MET A 1 14.28 -7.06 -8.53
C MET A 1 15.06 -6.06 -7.67
N LYS A 2 16.29 -5.65 -8.00
CA LYS A 2 17.12 -4.79 -7.11
C LYS A 2 16.41 -3.51 -6.65
N ILE A 3 15.72 -2.81 -7.55
CA ILE A 3 15.00 -1.57 -7.20
C ILE A 3 13.79 -1.83 -6.30
N SER A 4 12.98 -2.86 -6.61
CA SER A 4 11.81 -3.27 -5.83
C SER A 4 12.20 -3.59 -4.39
N GLN A 5 13.26 -4.39 -4.21
CA GLN A 5 13.78 -4.72 -2.89
C GLN A 5 14.25 -3.47 -2.13
N LYS A 6 14.98 -2.58 -2.80
CA LYS A 6 15.47 -1.34 -2.19
C LYS A 6 14.33 -0.43 -1.73
N ILE A 7 13.27 -0.30 -2.53
CA ILE A 7 12.08 0.48 -2.16
C ILE A 7 11.41 -0.10 -0.91
N ILE A 8 11.10 -1.40 -0.91
CA ILE A 8 10.44 -2.04 0.24
C ILE A 8 11.31 -1.96 1.49
N THR A 9 12.62 -2.21 1.37
CA THR A 9 13.56 -2.14 2.50
C THR A 9 13.61 -0.73 3.09
N ASN A 10 13.66 0.30 2.24
CA ASN A 10 13.66 1.69 2.70
C ASN A 10 12.34 2.06 3.39
N LEU A 11 11.20 1.64 2.84
CA LEU A 11 9.89 1.87 3.46
C LEU A 11 9.80 1.17 4.84
N LYS A 12 10.23 -0.09 4.93
CA LYS A 12 10.31 -0.83 6.20
C LYS A 12 11.22 -0.12 7.21
N SER A 13 12.38 0.36 6.78
CA SER A 13 13.30 1.11 7.67
C SER A 13 12.70 2.43 8.18
N GLY A 14 11.73 3.00 7.44
CA GLY A 14 10.93 4.15 7.86
C GLY A 14 9.74 3.81 8.76
N GLY A 15 9.56 2.54 9.14
CA GLY A 15 8.49 2.08 10.02
C GLY A 15 7.22 1.57 9.31
N ALA A 16 7.23 1.49 7.97
CA ALA A 16 6.10 0.93 7.24
C ALA A 16 6.02 -0.60 7.48
N GLY A 17 4.87 -1.05 7.98
CA GLY A 17 4.64 -2.46 8.31
C GLY A 17 3.28 -2.99 7.86
N PHE A 18 2.51 -2.18 7.14
CA PHE A 18 1.18 -2.53 6.66
C PHE A 18 1.07 -2.16 5.19
N PHE A 19 0.99 -3.16 4.31
CA PHE A 19 1.08 -2.98 2.87
C PHE A 19 -0.16 -3.50 2.16
N LEU A 20 -0.67 -2.73 1.21
CA LEU A 20 -1.78 -3.10 0.34
C LEU A 20 -1.41 -2.93 -1.13
N SER A 21 -2.05 -3.71 -2.00
CA SER A 21 -1.98 -3.49 -3.45
C SER A 21 -3.18 -4.08 -4.18
N VAL A 22 -3.55 -3.48 -5.31
CA VAL A 22 -4.29 -4.20 -6.34
C VAL A 22 -3.29 -5.05 -7.16
N PRO A 23 -3.54 -6.35 -7.39
CA PRO A 23 -2.66 -7.19 -8.19
C PRO A 23 -2.42 -6.61 -9.59
N CYS A 24 -1.15 -6.37 -9.93
CA CYS A 24 -0.76 -5.77 -11.21
C CYS A 24 0.59 -6.31 -11.67
N LYS A 25 0.72 -6.64 -12.96
CA LYS A 25 1.96 -7.18 -13.56
C LYS A 25 3.16 -6.25 -13.37
N LEU A 26 2.94 -4.94 -13.42
CA LEU A 26 4.02 -3.94 -13.24
C LEU A 26 4.51 -3.86 -11.80
N LEU A 27 3.68 -4.25 -10.83
CA LEU A 27 4.00 -4.29 -9.40
C LEU A 27 4.36 -5.70 -8.90
N ALA A 28 4.30 -6.73 -9.77
CA ALA A 28 4.45 -8.13 -9.38
C ALA A 28 5.70 -8.41 -8.55
N ASN A 29 6.85 -7.83 -8.91
CA ASN A 29 8.09 -7.99 -8.14
C ASN A 29 7.97 -7.48 -6.69
N MET A 30 7.27 -6.38 -6.46
CA MET A 30 7.09 -5.82 -5.12
C MET A 30 6.07 -6.64 -4.33
N ILE A 31 4.99 -7.06 -4.99
CA ILE A 31 3.98 -7.96 -4.42
C ILE A 31 4.63 -9.26 -3.93
N THR A 32 5.42 -9.93 -4.76
CA THR A 32 6.11 -11.17 -4.38
C THR A 32 7.07 -10.97 -3.21
N ILE A 33 7.74 -9.81 -3.12
CA ILE A 33 8.60 -9.51 -1.96
C ILE A 33 7.75 -9.43 -0.68
N LEU A 34 6.62 -8.73 -0.74
CA LEU A 34 5.75 -8.51 0.41
C LEU A 34 4.99 -9.78 0.84
N GLU A 35 4.54 -10.59 -0.11
CA GLU A 35 3.90 -11.90 0.17
C GLU A 35 4.81 -12.86 0.92
N ASN A 36 6.13 -12.77 0.68
CA ASN A 36 7.13 -13.63 1.32
C ASN A 36 7.71 -13.03 2.62
N ASP A 37 7.35 -11.79 2.98
CA ASP A 37 7.89 -11.07 4.13
C ASP A 37 6.98 -11.26 5.36
N LYS A 38 7.49 -12.02 6.35
CA LYS A 38 6.74 -12.38 7.56
C LYS A 38 6.74 -11.29 8.63
N ASP A 39 7.55 -10.24 8.49
CA ASP A 39 7.68 -9.18 9.49
C ASP A 39 6.67 -8.05 9.30
N ILE A 40 5.87 -8.13 8.24
CA ILE A 40 4.89 -7.11 7.86
C ILE A 40 3.51 -7.74 7.69
N TYR A 41 2.49 -6.89 7.63
CA TYR A 41 1.19 -7.27 7.11
C TYR A 41 1.12 -6.90 5.63
N TYR A 42 0.73 -7.85 4.78
CA TYR A 42 0.41 -7.60 3.37
C TYR A 42 -0.94 -8.21 3.02
N SER A 43 -1.74 -7.49 2.24
CA SER A 43 -2.96 -8.03 1.64
C SER A 43 -3.22 -7.46 0.24
N ALA A 44 -3.70 -8.31 -0.65
CA ALA A 44 -4.25 -7.89 -1.93
C ALA A 44 -5.67 -7.34 -1.73
N ILE A 45 -5.97 -6.23 -2.40
CA ILE A 45 -7.28 -5.58 -2.36
C ILE A 45 -7.89 -5.54 -3.76
N PRO A 46 -9.23 -5.52 -3.88
CA PRO A 46 -9.88 -5.54 -5.19
C PRO A 46 -9.81 -4.19 -5.91
N ARG A 47 -9.75 -3.08 -5.16
CA ARG A 47 -9.71 -1.70 -5.69
C ARG A 47 -8.88 -0.79 -4.78
N GLU A 48 -8.11 0.14 -5.36
CA GLU A 48 -7.31 1.09 -4.58
C GLU A 48 -8.17 1.96 -3.65
N GLU A 49 -9.37 2.33 -4.11
CA GLU A 49 -10.33 3.15 -3.36
C GLU A 49 -10.75 2.52 -2.02
N GLU A 50 -10.94 1.19 -1.99
CA GLU A 50 -11.22 0.43 -0.76
C GLU A 50 -9.97 0.36 0.11
N GLY A 51 -8.81 0.22 -0.53
CA GLY A 51 -7.50 0.30 0.12
C GLY A 51 -7.29 1.61 0.87
N MET A 52 -7.80 2.74 0.37
CA MET A 52 -7.73 4.01 1.09
C MET A 52 -8.45 3.95 2.43
N GLY A 53 -9.63 3.33 2.48
CA GLY A 53 -10.38 3.12 3.73
C GLY A 53 -9.64 2.23 4.72
N ILE A 54 -9.05 1.14 4.24
CA ILE A 54 -8.24 0.23 5.06
C ILE A 54 -6.98 0.95 5.58
N CYS A 55 -6.31 1.74 4.74
CA CYS A 55 -5.17 2.57 5.13
C CYS A 55 -5.57 3.59 6.21
N ALA A 56 -6.70 4.29 6.05
CA ALA A 56 -7.19 5.22 7.06
C ALA A 56 -7.37 4.52 8.42
N GLY A 57 -8.06 3.37 8.43
CA GLY A 57 -8.25 2.59 9.65
C GLY A 57 -6.94 2.09 10.26
N ALA A 58 -6.00 1.62 9.43
CA ALA A 58 -4.68 1.17 9.90
C ALA A 58 -3.88 2.34 10.52
N TYR A 59 -3.93 3.53 9.90
CA TYR A 59 -3.28 4.73 10.41
C TYR A 59 -3.85 5.14 11.77
N LEU A 60 -5.18 5.21 11.89
CA LEU A 60 -5.87 5.46 13.16
C LEU A 60 -5.55 4.40 14.23
N GLY A 61 -5.22 3.18 13.81
CA GLY A 61 -4.73 2.09 14.65
C GLY A 61 -3.22 2.13 14.97
N ASN A 62 -2.56 3.29 14.85
CA ASN A 62 -1.12 3.48 15.06
C ASN A 62 -0.23 2.61 14.16
N LYS A 63 -0.65 2.34 12.92
CA LYS A 63 0.22 1.75 11.90
C LYS A 63 0.67 2.83 10.91
N LEU A 64 1.76 2.54 10.20
CA LEU A 64 2.17 3.31 9.02
C LEU A 64 1.83 2.51 7.76
N PRO A 65 0.63 2.72 7.19
CA PRO A 65 0.18 1.98 6.02
C PRO A 65 0.82 2.49 4.73
N CYS A 66 1.02 1.58 3.78
CA CYS A 66 1.52 1.86 2.44
C CYS A 66 0.66 1.12 1.42
N ILE A 67 0.19 1.83 0.41
CA ILE A 67 -0.56 1.24 -0.69
C ILE A 67 0.22 1.43 -1.99
N MET A 68 0.49 0.34 -2.70
CA MET A 68 1.09 0.41 -4.03
C MET A 68 -0.02 0.51 -5.07
N MET A 69 0.09 1.50 -5.95
CA MET A 69 -0.90 1.78 -6.99
C MET A 69 -0.24 2.29 -8.27
N GLN A 70 -0.98 2.19 -9.37
CA GLN A 70 -0.62 2.81 -10.65
C GLN A 70 -1.18 4.23 -10.74
N ASN A 71 -0.70 5.02 -11.70
CA ASN A 71 -1.21 6.37 -11.96
C ASN A 71 -2.73 6.40 -12.17
N THR A 72 -3.29 5.42 -12.90
CA THR A 72 -4.75 5.31 -13.09
C THR A 72 -5.48 5.07 -11.76
N GLY A 73 -4.89 4.26 -10.87
CA GLY A 73 -5.43 4.03 -9.53
C GLY A 73 -5.47 5.31 -8.69
N ILE A 74 -4.47 6.19 -8.84
CA ILE A 74 -4.48 7.52 -8.19
C ILE A 74 -5.67 8.36 -8.67
N GLY A 75 -5.94 8.37 -9.98
CA GLY A 75 -7.05 9.13 -10.57
C GLY A 75 -8.41 8.63 -10.12
N ASN A 76 -8.59 7.31 -10.05
CA ASN A 76 -9.82 6.69 -9.57
C ASN A 76 -10.04 6.90 -8.06
N SER A 77 -8.95 7.03 -7.30
CA SER A 77 -9.01 7.16 -5.84
C SER A 77 -9.14 8.60 -5.33
N VAL A 78 -9.21 9.61 -6.20
CA VAL A 78 -9.26 11.03 -5.80
C VAL A 78 -10.38 11.30 -4.80
N ASN A 79 -11.59 10.79 -5.07
CA ASN A 79 -12.72 10.99 -4.15
C ASN A 79 -12.44 10.41 -2.77
N SER A 80 -11.92 9.17 -2.67
CA SER A 80 -11.58 8.56 -1.39
C SER A 80 -10.43 9.28 -0.68
N ILE A 81 -9.44 9.78 -1.42
CA ILE A 81 -8.33 10.56 -0.85
C ILE A 81 -8.86 11.86 -0.25
N VAL A 82 -9.64 12.64 -1.00
CA VAL A 82 -10.09 13.97 -0.58
C VAL A 82 -11.21 13.91 0.47
N SER A 83 -12.10 12.93 0.38
CA SER A 83 -13.23 12.82 1.32
C SER A 83 -12.90 12.08 2.61
N LEU A 84 -11.87 11.23 2.61
CA LEU A 84 -11.48 10.45 3.79
C LEU A 84 -10.07 10.81 4.27
N LEU A 85 -9.03 10.50 3.49
CA LEU A 85 -7.63 10.65 3.94
C LEU A 85 -7.21 12.09 4.22
N GLN A 86 -7.84 13.07 3.57
CA GLN A 86 -7.56 14.48 3.87
C GLN A 86 -8.09 14.90 5.24
N LEU A 87 -9.10 14.20 5.77
CA LEU A 87 -9.74 14.53 7.05
C LEU A 87 -9.19 13.70 8.22
N TYR A 88 -8.62 12.52 7.95
CA TYR A 88 -8.16 11.53 8.94
C TYR A 88 -6.77 11.01 8.60
#